data_AF-A0A7W1B871-F1
#
_entry.id   AF-A0A7W1B871-F1
#
_cell.length_a   1.000
_cell.length_b   1.000
_cell.length_c   1.000
_cell.angle_alpha   90.00
_cell.angle_beta   90.00
_cell.angle_gamma   90.00
#
_symmetry.space_group_name_H-M   'P 1'
#
loop_
_entity.id
_entity.type
_entity.pdbx_description
1 polymer ?
#
loop_
_entity_poly.entity_id
_entity_poly.type
_entity_poly.pdbx_seq_one_letter_code
_entity_poly.pdbx_strand_id
1 'polypeptide(L)'
;MSTTRYTYEHLVTLLDGDHELIAELVEHGVIERRGEDRALVDVDQVLVVRTLVRDLELDWAAIEIILRLQAELARARAKLAELESGDVPAPSR
;
A
#
# COMPACT_ATOMS: atom_id res chain seq x y z
N MET A 1 7.55 -3.54 1.08
CA MET A 1 6.22 -3.47 1.70
C MET A 1 5.70 -4.90 1.79
N SER A 2 5.19 -5.32 2.95
CA SER A 2 4.91 -6.74 3.23
C SER A 2 3.42 -7.02 3.03
N THR A 3 3.08 -7.52 1.86
CA THR A 3 1.72 -7.99 1.59
C THR A 3 1.41 -9.21 2.45
N THR A 4 0.41 -9.11 3.32
CA THR A 4 0.09 -10.12 4.33
C THR A 4 -1.33 -10.63 4.13
N ARG A 5 -1.58 -11.89 4.48
CA ARG A 5 -2.91 -12.49 4.38
C ARG A 5 -3.74 -12.17 5.61
N TYR A 6 -4.93 -11.63 5.41
CA TYR A 6 -5.89 -11.31 6.47
C TYR A 6 -7.24 -11.96 6.18
N THR A 7 -7.98 -12.23 7.25
CA THR A 7 -9.42 -12.54 7.16
C THR A 7 -10.21 -11.25 7.10
N TYR A 8 -11.48 -11.33 6.71
CA TYR A 8 -12.37 -10.18 6.76
C TYR A 8 -12.48 -9.58 8.17
N GLU A 9 -12.58 -10.40 9.22
CA GLU A 9 -12.63 -9.92 10.61
C GLU A 9 -11.40 -9.10 11.01
N HIS A 10 -10.21 -9.48 10.54
CA HIS A 10 -9.00 -8.71 10.77
C HIS A 10 -9.04 -7.35 10.05
N LEU A 11 -9.60 -7.29 8.84
CA LEU A 11 -9.77 -6.02 8.11
C LEU A 11 -10.74 -5.08 8.82
N VAL A 12 -11.85 -5.62 9.35
CA VAL A 12 -12.82 -4.88 10.15
C VAL A 12 -12.15 -4.30 11.39
N THR A 13 -11.35 -5.10 12.09
CA THR A 13 -10.58 -4.63 13.25
C THR A 13 -9.55 -3.56 12.86
N LEU A 14 -8.83 -3.75 11.75
CA LEU A 14 -7.81 -2.83 11.27
C LEU A 14 -8.39 -1.46 10.90
N LEU A 15 -9.61 -1.44 10.39
CA LEU A 15 -10.29 -0.23 9.92
C LEU A 15 -11.37 0.25 10.90
N ASP A 16 -11.24 -0.11 12.18
CA ASP A 16 -12.11 0.35 13.26
C ASP A 16 -13.62 0.16 12.97
N GLY A 17 -13.98 -0.91 12.26
CA GLY A 17 -15.38 -1.22 11.88
C GLY A 17 -15.87 -0.57 10.59
N ASP A 18 -15.00 0.11 9.82
CA ASP A 18 -15.39 0.83 8.60
C ASP A 18 -15.62 -0.13 7.41
N HIS A 19 -16.79 -0.77 7.41
CA HIS A 19 -17.20 -1.72 6.38
C HIS A 19 -17.38 -1.09 4.99
N GLU A 20 -17.76 0.19 4.93
CA GLU A 20 -17.89 0.93 3.69
C GLU A 20 -16.51 1.09 3.03
N LEU A 21 -15.53 1.56 3.79
CA LEU A 21 -14.16 1.68 3.30
C LEU A 21 -13.57 0.32 2.88
N ILE A 22 -13.87 -0.77 3.61
CA ILE A 22 -13.45 -2.12 3.19
C ILE A 22 -14.03 -2.49 1.82
N ALA A 23 -15.30 -2.16 1.56
CA ALA A 23 -15.94 -2.44 0.29
C ALA A 23 -15.28 -1.65 -0.85
N GLU A 24 -15.02 -0.35 -0.64
CA GLU A 24 -14.32 0.52 -1.60
C GLU A 24 -12.90 0.02 -1.88
N LEU A 25 -12.14 -0.33 -0.84
CA LEU A 25 -10.79 -0.86 -0.97
C LEU A 25 -10.74 -2.16 -1.79
N VAL A 26 -11.78 -2.99 -1.71
CA VAL A 26 -11.93 -4.20 -2.54
C VAL A 26 -12.31 -3.83 -3.97
N GLU A 27 -13.31 -2.95 -4.14
CA GLU A 27 -13.79 -2.51 -5.46
C GLU A 27 -12.65 -1.93 -6.30
N HIS A 28 -11.79 -1.15 -5.65
CA HIS A 28 -10.66 -0.50 -6.29
C HIS A 28 -9.36 -1.33 -6.28
N GLY A 29 -9.44 -2.59 -5.85
CA GLY A 29 -8.33 -3.55 -5.94
C GLY A 29 -7.15 -3.28 -5.00
N VAL A 30 -7.29 -2.38 -4.02
CA VAL A 30 -6.29 -2.18 -2.96
C VAL A 30 -6.25 -3.41 -2.04
N ILE A 31 -7.40 -4.04 -1.82
CA ILE A 31 -7.53 -5.34 -1.16
C ILE A 31 -7.86 -6.40 -2.20
N GLU A 32 -6.96 -7.36 -2.40
CA GLU A 32 -7.21 -8.49 -3.28
C GLU A 32 -7.88 -9.64 -2.52
N ARG A 33 -9.12 -9.98 -2.87
CA ARG A 33 -9.77 -11.19 -2.33
C ARG A 33 -9.11 -12.46 -2.88
N ARG A 34 -8.84 -13.43 -1.99
CA ARG A 34 -8.21 -14.73 -2.28
C ARG A 34 -9.06 -15.85 -1.67
N GLY A 35 -10.14 -16.21 -2.36
CA GLY A 35 -11.12 -17.20 -1.89
C GLY A 35 -12.25 -16.57 -1.07
N GLU A 36 -13.01 -17.40 -0.34
CA GLU A 36 -14.23 -16.97 0.36
C GLU A 36 -13.94 -16.03 1.53
N ASP A 37 -12.93 -16.33 2.38
CA ASP A 37 -12.70 -15.60 3.64
C ASP A 37 -11.30 -15.00 3.80
N ARG A 38 -10.50 -14.95 2.75
CA ARG A 38 -9.12 -14.45 2.83
C ARG A 38 -8.88 -13.32 1.84
N ALA A 39 -8.11 -12.35 2.28
CA ALA A 39 -7.67 -11.21 1.50
C ALA A 39 -6.15 -11.08 1.60
N LEU A 40 -5.54 -10.65 0.51
CA LEU A 40 -4.15 -10.25 0.46
C LEU A 40 -4.12 -8.72 0.55
N VAL A 41 -3.39 -8.20 1.54
CA VAL A 41 -3.47 -6.80 1.94
C VAL A 41 -2.08 -6.24 2.15
N ASP A 42 -1.82 -5.07 1.60
CA ASP A 42 -0.73 -4.20 2.03
C ASP A 42 -1.27 -3.25 3.10
N VAL A 43 -0.89 -3.48 4.37
CA VAL A 43 -1.42 -2.74 5.52
C VAL A 43 -1.06 -1.26 5.43
N ASP A 44 0.16 -0.94 5.01
CA ASP A 44 0.62 0.44 4.89
C ASP A 44 -0.24 1.18 3.86
N GLN A 45 -0.51 0.53 2.72
CA GLN A 45 -1.34 1.08 1.67
C GLN A 45 -2.79 1.30 2.13
N VAL A 46 -3.37 0.35 2.87
CA VAL A 46 -4.73 0.47 3.42
C VAL A 46 -4.83 1.63 4.41
N LEU A 47 -3.86 1.78 5.31
CA LEU A 47 -3.85 2.88 6.28
C LEU A 47 -3.67 4.25 5.61
N VAL A 48 -2.82 4.33 4.59
CA VAL A 48 -2.70 5.55 3.78
C VAL A 48 -4.04 5.90 3.15
N VAL A 49 -4.69 4.94 2.48
CA VAL A 49 -5.99 5.16 1.85
C VAL A 49 -7.03 5.63 2.86
N ARG A 50 -7.10 4.99 4.03
CA ARG A 50 -8.01 5.41 5.11
C ARG A 50 -7.83 6.89 5.44
N THR A 51 -6.59 7.35 5.63
CA THR A 51 -6.31 8.77 5.90
C THR A 51 -6.72 9.66 4.73
N LEU A 52 -6.44 9.26 3.49
CA LEU A 52 -6.82 10.05 2.32
C LEU A 52 -8.35 10.21 2.19
N VAL A 53 -9.12 9.16 2.50
CA VAL A 53 -10.59 9.17 2.44
C VAL A 53 -11.20 9.90 3.65
N ARG A 54 -10.80 9.52 4.87
CA ARG A 54 -11.50 9.93 6.10
C ARG A 54 -10.94 11.21 6.72
N ASP A 55 -9.65 11.47 6.60
CA ASP A 55 -9.03 12.64 7.21
C ASP A 55 -8.88 13.79 6.20
N LEU A 56 -8.67 13.47 4.92
CA LEU A 56 -8.43 14.46 3.86
C LEU A 56 -9.58 14.59 2.87
N GLU A 57 -10.62 13.76 2.98
CA GLU A 57 -11.85 13.80 2.17
C GLU A 57 -11.57 13.80 0.65
N LEU A 58 -10.53 13.07 0.23
CA LEU A 58 -10.17 12.97 -1.18
C LEU A 58 -11.06 11.98 -1.91
N ASP A 59 -11.38 12.32 -3.16
CA ASP A 59 -12.03 11.39 -4.07
C ASP A 59 -11.06 10.28 -4.52
N TRP A 60 -11.66 9.23 -5.08
CA TRP A 60 -10.89 8.06 -5.45
C TRP A 60 -9.93 8.29 -6.63
N ALA A 61 -10.26 9.20 -7.54
CA ALA A 61 -9.39 9.57 -8.65
C ALA A 61 -8.10 10.23 -8.14
N ALA A 62 -8.19 11.11 -7.13
CA ALA A 62 -7.02 11.70 -6.48
C ALA A 62 -6.19 10.64 -5.75
N ILE A 63 -6.85 9.69 -5.08
CA ILE A 63 -6.18 8.62 -4.34
C ILE A 63 -5.38 7.70 -5.28
N GLU A 64 -5.95 7.30 -6.41
CA GLU A 64 -5.25 6.51 -7.43
C GLU A 64 -3.96 7.20 -7.91
N ILE A 65 -4.01 8.52 -8.12
CA ILE A 65 -2.84 9.31 -8.51
C ILE A 65 -1.79 9.28 -7.40
N ILE A 66 -2.18 9.48 -6.14
CA ILE A 66 -1.27 9.48 -4.99
C ILE A 66 -0.60 8.11 -4.84
N LEU A 67 -1.37 7.03 -4.91
CA LEU A 67 -0.85 5.66 -4.81
C LEU A 67 0.14 5.36 -5.94
N ARG A 68 -0.16 5.80 -7.17
CA ARG A 68 0.78 5.68 -8.30
C ARG A 68 2.07 6.44 -8.06
N LEU A 69 2.00 7.68 -7.56
CA LEU A 69 3.17 8.50 -7.25
C LEU A 69 4.03 7.86 -6.15
N GLN A 70 3.41 7.29 -5.12
CA GLN A 70 4.13 6.56 -4.07
C GLN A 70 4.87 5.35 -4.63
N ALA A 71 4.25 4.59 -5.53
CA ALA A 71 4.88 3.44 -6.19
C ALA A 71 6.07 3.86 -7.07
N GLU A 72 5.95 4.96 -7.83
CA GLU A 72 7.07 5.52 -8.61
C GLU A 72 8.22 5.98 -7.71
N LEU A 73 7.89 6.66 -6.60
CA LEU A 73 8.90 7.12 -5.65
C LEU A 73 9.63 5.96 -4.98
N ALA A 74 8.91 4.90 -4.60
CA ALA A 74 9.51 3.69 -4.05
C ALA A 74 10.47 3.03 -5.06
N ARG A 75 10.07 2.94 -6.34
CA ARG A 75 10.95 2.45 -7.42
C ARG A 75 12.19 3.33 -7.59
N ALA A 76 12.03 4.65 -7.58
CA ALA A 76 13.15 5.57 -7.70
C ALA A 76 14.13 5.43 -6.53
N ARG A 77 13.62 5.31 -5.30
CA ARG A 77 14.44 5.08 -4.10
C ARG A 77 15.17 3.74 -4.13
N ALA A 78 14.52 2.68 -4.59
CA ALA A 78 15.17 1.37 -4.77
C ALA A 78 16.34 1.45 -5.75
N LYS A 79 16.16 2.13 -6.89
CA LYS A 79 17.23 2.36 -7.87
C LYS A 79 18.40 3.16 -7.27
N LEU A 80 18.12 4.19 -6.47
CA LEU A 80 19.18 4.95 -5.79
C LEU A 80 19.96 4.08 -4.81
N ALA A 81 19.28 3.25 -4.01
CA ALA A 81 19.93 2.32 -3.10
C ALA A 81 20.80 1.27 -3.83
N GLU A 82 20.38 0.80 -5.00
CA GLU A 82 21.18 -0.08 -5.87
C GLU A 82 22.45 0.63 -6.38
N LEU A 83 22.36 1.92 -6.76
CA LEU A 83 23.51 2.71 -7.19
C LEU A 83 24.48 2.99 -6.03
N GLU A 84 23.97 3.32 -4.84
CA GLU A 84 24.76 3.58 -3.64
C GLU A 84 25.45 2.32 -3.09
N SER A 85 24.85 1.14 -3.29
CA SER A 85 25.46 -0.15 -2.92
C SER A 85 26.45 -0.69 -3.98
N GLY A 86 26.44 -0.12 -5.18
CA GLY A 86 27.30 -0.51 -6.31
C GLY A 86 28.61 0.28 -6.45
N ASP A 87 28.83 1.35 -5.67
CA ASP A 87 29.99 2.24 -5.83
C ASP A 87 30.77 2.41 -4.51
N VAL A 88 31.79 1.55 -4.29
CA VAL A 88 33.22 1.90 -4.08
C VAL A 88 34.04 0.58 -4.04
N PRO A 89 34.63 0.11 -5.15
CA PRO A 89 35.86 -0.67 -5.06
C PRO A 89 36.99 0.29 -4.69
N ALA A 90 37.56 0.11 -3.50
CA ALA A 90 38.74 0.85 -3.08
C ALA A 90 39.86 0.67 -4.13
N PRO A 91 40.55 1.75 -4.58
CA PRO A 91 41.69 1.59 -5.47
C PRO A 91 42.77 0.82 -4.73
N SER A 92 43.04 -0.40 -5.21
CA SER A 92 44.15 -1.22 -4.73
C SER A 92 45.46 -0.46 -4.96
N ARG A 93 46.18 -0.16 -3.88
CA ARG A 93 47.58 0.27 -3.88
C ARG A 93 48.40 -0.73 -3.08
#